data_AF-A0AAG5D5C4-F1
#
_entry.id   AF-A0AAG5D5C4-F1
#
_cell.length_a   1.000
_cell.length_b   1.000
_cell.length_c   1.000
_cell.angle_alpha   90.00
_cell.angle_beta   90.00
_cell.angle_gamma   90.00
#
_symmetry.space_group_name_H-M   'P 1'
#
loop_
_entity.id
_entity.type
_entity.pdbx_description
1 polymer ?
#
loop_
_entity_poly.entity_id
_entity_poly.type
_entity_poly.pdbx_seq_one_letter_code
_entity_poly.pdbx_strand_id
1 'polypeptide(L)'
;MAEAHDDHEDPSVLKRLHGTFMVIAWLFFNSLGNTVARYFKKTWTNRQYFGMPLWIFYHRVYMVACWALTCAAIVCIIVDLEAIKAHAHAIVGLTTFVLVFIQPILGLASPGQPQPRAVLRFVHALVGHTAYILAVTNMFLGVGLQEARISSVMYGLLAGALAIHVLAHVVFNVLEYLAVRKGPHLDANKDGSFARWRKTTLMMQMIALYAFTIGNVVFVWRTT
;
A
#
# COMPACT_ATOMS: atom_id res chain seq x y z
N MET A 1 47.07 -15.91 -13.88
CA MET A 1 45.60 -15.99 -13.85
C MET A 1 45.20 -15.73 -12.41
N ALA A 2 44.72 -14.54 -12.10
CA ALA A 2 44.20 -14.24 -10.77
C ALA A 2 42.78 -14.82 -10.71
N GLU A 3 42.55 -15.75 -9.79
CA GLU A 3 41.23 -16.24 -9.45
C GLU A 3 40.38 -15.06 -8.98
N ALA A 4 39.32 -14.76 -9.73
CA ALA A 4 38.28 -13.87 -9.24
C ALA A 4 37.58 -14.61 -8.10
N HIS A 5 37.93 -14.25 -6.87
CA HIS A 5 37.18 -14.60 -5.68
C HIS A 5 35.80 -13.95 -5.85
N ASP A 6 34.80 -14.72 -6.26
CA ASP A 6 33.39 -14.32 -6.19
C ASP A 6 33.03 -14.33 -4.70
N ASP A 7 33.37 -13.25 -4.01
CA ASP A 7 32.95 -13.06 -2.63
C ASP A 7 31.43 -13.01 -2.60
N HIS A 8 30.84 -14.13 -2.19
CA HIS A 8 29.44 -14.31 -1.86
C HIS A 8 29.08 -13.44 -0.63
N GLU A 9 29.07 -12.12 -0.81
CA GLU A 9 28.79 -11.16 0.26
C GLU A 9 27.27 -10.93 0.43
N ASP A 10 26.69 -11.49 1.49
CA ASP A 10 25.25 -11.38 1.77
C ASP A 10 24.73 -9.94 1.61
N PRO A 11 23.48 -9.75 1.14
CA PRO A 11 22.94 -8.41 0.94
C PRO A 11 22.97 -7.64 2.27
N SER A 12 23.48 -6.40 2.19
CA SER A 12 23.64 -5.53 3.34
C SER A 12 22.34 -5.39 4.14
N VAL A 13 22.49 -5.09 5.44
CA VAL A 13 21.36 -4.84 6.34
C VAL A 13 20.47 -3.72 5.80
N LEU A 14 21.04 -2.69 5.17
CA LEU A 14 20.29 -1.58 4.59
C LEU A 14 19.44 -1.99 3.38
N LYS A 15 19.94 -2.88 2.50
CA LYS A 15 19.12 -3.46 1.41
C LYS A 15 17.97 -4.30 1.95
N ARG A 16 18.23 -5.12 2.98
CA ARG A 16 17.19 -5.93 3.64
C ARG A 16 16.12 -5.06 4.30
N LEU A 17 16.54 -3.98 4.97
CA LEU A 17 15.63 -2.99 5.54
C LEU A 17 14.82 -2.25 4.48
N HIS A 18 15.43 -1.84 3.36
CA HIS A 18 14.73 -1.25 2.23
C HIS A 18 13.58 -2.15 1.75
N GLY A 19 13.88 -3.42 1.44
CA GLY A 19 12.87 -4.39 1.01
C GLY A 19 11.78 -4.62 2.06
N THR A 20 12.18 -4.77 3.33
CA THR A 20 11.27 -4.96 4.48
C THR A 20 10.29 -3.80 4.61
N PHE A 21 10.80 -2.56 4.62
CA PHE A 21 9.98 -1.36 4.75
C PHE A 21 9.06 -1.18 3.54
N MET A 22 9.52 -1.47 2.32
CA MET A 22 8.67 -1.42 1.13
C MET A 22 7.49 -2.41 1.26
N VAL A 23 7.76 -3.66 1.65
CA VAL A 23 6.71 -4.68 1.86
C VAL A 23 5.68 -4.21 2.89
N ILE A 24 6.12 -3.75 4.05
CA ILE A 24 5.22 -3.29 5.12
C ILE A 24 4.43 -2.05 4.67
N ALA A 25 5.08 -1.08 4.03
CA ALA A 25 4.44 0.16 3.56
C ALA A 25 3.31 -0.15 2.57
N TRP A 26 3.61 -0.93 1.53
CA TRP A 26 2.70 -1.03 0.39
C TRP A 26 1.76 -2.23 0.45
N LEU A 27 2.21 -3.40 0.91
CA LEU A 27 1.34 -4.58 0.99
C LEU A 27 0.41 -4.50 2.20
N PHE A 28 0.85 -3.89 3.30
CA PHE A 28 0.03 -3.75 4.51
C PHE A 28 -0.66 -2.39 4.59
N PHE A 29 0.09 -1.32 4.87
CA PHE A 29 -0.50 -0.02 5.18
C PHE A 29 -1.26 0.61 4.01
N ASN A 30 -0.67 0.65 2.81
CA ASN A 30 -1.33 1.21 1.64
C ASN A 30 -2.60 0.42 1.26
N SER A 31 -2.52 -0.91 1.26
CA SER A 31 -3.66 -1.80 1.00
C SER A 31 -4.85 -1.52 1.94
N LEU A 32 -4.59 -1.39 3.24
CA LEU A 32 -5.62 -1.07 4.23
C LEU A 32 -6.16 0.35 4.05
N GLY A 33 -5.29 1.34 3.84
CA GLY A 33 -5.70 2.72 3.63
C GLY A 33 -6.55 2.91 2.38
N ASN A 34 -6.25 2.21 1.28
CA ASN A 34 -7.05 2.20 0.06
C ASN A 34 -8.42 1.54 0.28
N THR A 35 -8.43 0.40 0.98
CA THR A 35 -9.67 -0.31 1.31
C THR A 35 -10.61 0.58 2.13
N VAL A 36 -10.09 1.20 3.19
CA VAL A 36 -10.87 2.08 4.06
C VAL A 36 -11.39 3.32 3.32
N ALA A 37 -10.53 3.99 2.55
CA ALA A 37 -10.94 5.17 1.79
C ALA A 37 -12.03 4.86 0.75
N ARG A 38 -12.04 3.66 0.17
CA ARG A 38 -13.00 3.29 -0.86
C ARG A 38 -14.34 2.82 -0.30
N TYR A 39 -14.34 1.92 0.68
CA TYR A 39 -15.54 1.17 1.06
C TYR A 39 -16.15 1.55 2.42
N PHE A 40 -15.47 2.36 3.23
CA PHE A 40 -15.90 2.60 4.61
C PHE A 40 -16.58 3.96 4.85
N LYS A 41 -16.80 4.74 3.78
CA LYS A 41 -17.51 6.03 3.84
C LYS A 41 -18.90 5.96 4.50
N LYS A 42 -19.56 4.80 4.43
CA LYS A 42 -20.92 4.55 4.94
C LYS A 42 -20.99 3.51 6.08
N THR A 43 -19.86 3.13 6.68
CA THR A 43 -19.76 1.94 7.57
C THR A 43 -19.49 2.28 9.04
N TRP A 44 -19.28 3.55 9.36
CA TRP A 44 -19.12 4.09 10.72
C TRP A 44 -19.73 5.49 10.81
N THR A 45 -20.99 5.66 10.40
CA THR A 45 -21.59 6.99 10.25
C THR A 45 -21.85 7.67 11.60
N ASN A 46 -22.00 6.89 12.67
CA ASN A 46 -22.34 7.38 14.02
C ASN A 46 -21.14 7.75 14.89
N ARG A 47 -19.92 7.59 14.37
CA ARG A 47 -18.70 7.82 15.15
C ARG A 47 -17.77 8.75 14.41
N GLN A 48 -17.08 9.58 15.18
CA GLN A 48 -16.04 10.46 14.71
C GLN A 48 -14.91 10.49 15.73
N TYR A 49 -13.68 10.70 15.25
CA TYR A 49 -12.52 11.01 16.09
C TYR A 49 -12.03 12.39 15.74
N PHE A 50 -11.83 13.26 16.73
CA PHE A 50 -11.37 14.63 16.53
C PHE A 50 -12.22 15.42 15.50
N GLY A 51 -13.54 15.21 15.51
CA GLY A 51 -14.48 15.84 14.55
C GLY A 51 -14.40 15.30 13.12
N MET A 52 -13.64 14.22 12.89
CA MET A 52 -13.42 13.62 11.59
C MET A 52 -14.16 12.28 11.45
N PRO A 53 -14.80 11.99 10.30
CA PRO A 53 -15.31 10.66 10.01
C PRO A 53 -14.22 9.59 10.18
N LEU A 54 -14.54 8.49 10.87
CA LEU A 54 -13.57 7.43 11.19
C LEU A 54 -12.79 6.93 9.97
N TRP A 55 -13.45 6.80 8.81
CA TRP A 55 -12.79 6.33 7.59
C TRP A 55 -11.68 7.28 7.12
N ILE A 56 -11.84 8.61 7.29
CA ILE A 56 -10.80 9.59 6.93
C ILE A 56 -9.64 9.48 7.92
N PHE A 57 -9.96 9.38 9.22
CA PHE A 57 -8.95 9.24 10.26
C PHE A 57 -8.06 8.00 10.01
N TYR A 58 -8.66 6.82 9.85
CA TYR A 58 -7.91 5.59 9.59
C TYR A 58 -7.17 5.63 8.26
N HIS A 59 -7.78 6.15 7.19
CA HIS A 59 -7.08 6.34 5.92
C HIS A 59 -5.82 7.19 6.08
N ARG A 60 -5.91 8.32 6.79
CA ARG A 60 -4.75 9.20 7.05
C ARG A 60 -3.68 8.49 7.86
N VAL A 61 -4.04 7.80 8.94
CA VAL A 61 -3.09 7.04 9.75
C VAL A 61 -2.33 6.02 8.91
N TYR A 62 -3.05 5.22 8.11
CA TYR A 62 -2.43 4.23 7.24
C TYR A 62 -1.55 4.86 6.14
N MET A 63 -1.99 5.95 5.52
CA MET A 63 -1.22 6.64 4.48
C MET A 63 0.03 7.32 5.02
N VAL A 64 -0.03 7.92 6.23
CA VAL A 64 1.14 8.50 6.90
C VAL A 64 2.16 7.41 7.26
N ALA A 65 1.70 6.26 7.76
CA ALA A 65 2.58 5.13 8.05
C ALA A 65 3.26 4.59 6.77
N CYS A 66 2.50 4.42 5.68
CA CYS A 66 3.04 4.04 4.38
C CYS A 66 4.07 5.06 3.87
N TRP A 67 3.75 6.35 3.94
CA TRP A 67 4.62 7.44 3.51
C TRP A 67 5.93 7.45 4.31
N ALA A 68 5.85 7.36 5.64
CA ALA A 68 7.03 7.38 6.52
C ALA A 68 7.95 6.18 6.28
N LEU A 69 7.38 4.98 6.16
CA LEU A 69 8.15 3.77 5.85
C LEU A 69 8.78 3.82 4.46
N THR A 70 8.09 4.39 3.47
CA THR A 70 8.65 4.59 2.13
C THR A 70 9.85 5.56 2.18
N CYS A 71 9.73 6.67 2.90
CA CYS A 71 10.86 7.60 3.12
C CYS A 71 12.05 6.89 3.79
N ALA A 72 11.80 6.14 4.87
CA ALA A 72 12.85 5.38 5.55
C ALA A 72 13.52 4.36 4.61
N ALA A 73 12.74 3.63 3.82
CA ALA A 73 13.25 2.66 2.84
C ALA A 73 14.14 3.32 1.78
N ILE A 74 13.75 4.49 1.28
CA ILE A 74 14.54 5.24 0.29
C ILE A 74 15.83 5.77 0.92
N VAL A 75 15.81 6.23 2.17
CA VAL A 75 17.04 6.62 2.89
C VAL A 75 17.97 5.42 3.04
N CYS A 76 17.46 4.25 3.45
CA CYS A 76 18.27 3.04 3.58
C CYS A 76 19.01 2.70 2.28
N ILE A 77 18.32 2.69 1.13
CA ILE A 77 18.96 2.32 -0.14
C ILE A 77 19.90 3.40 -0.67
N ILE A 78 19.60 4.70 -0.44
CA ILE A 78 20.50 5.78 -0.86
C ILE A 78 21.81 5.75 -0.06
N VAL A 79 21.75 5.48 1.25
CA VAL A 79 22.95 5.37 2.10
C VAL A 79 23.80 4.15 1.73
N ASP A 80 23.15 3.07 1.31
CA ASP A 80 23.81 1.83 0.93
C ASP A 80 24.48 1.87 -0.46
N LEU A 81 23.91 2.64 -1.38
CA LEU A 81 24.40 2.73 -2.75
C LEU A 81 25.50 3.79 -2.88
N GLU A 82 26.64 3.39 -3.46
CA GLU A 82 27.70 4.33 -3.85
C GLU A 82 27.25 5.25 -5.01
N ALA A 83 26.41 4.73 -5.92
CA ALA A 83 25.84 5.48 -7.03
C ALA A 83 24.49 4.89 -7.47
N ILE A 84 23.54 5.76 -7.80
CA ILE A 84 22.24 5.35 -8.34
C ILE A 84 22.41 4.98 -9.82
N LYS A 85 22.34 3.69 -10.13
CA LYS A 85 22.33 3.19 -11.50
C LYS A 85 20.92 3.29 -12.09
N ALA A 86 20.81 3.78 -13.32
CA ALA A 86 19.53 3.88 -14.03
C ALA A 86 19.08 2.51 -14.58
N HIS A 87 18.36 1.75 -13.78
CA HIS A 87 17.67 0.52 -14.18
C HIS A 87 16.18 0.61 -13.85
N ALA A 88 15.37 -0.31 -14.39
CA ALA A 88 13.91 -0.22 -14.32
C ALA A 88 13.37 -0.08 -12.89
N HIS A 89 13.90 -0.85 -11.93
CA HIS A 89 13.51 -0.75 -10.52
C HIS A 89 13.81 0.63 -9.92
N ALA A 90 15.01 1.19 -10.17
CA ALA A 90 15.35 2.52 -9.67
C ALA A 90 14.45 3.61 -10.27
N ILE A 91 14.17 3.57 -11.58
CA ILE A 91 13.34 4.58 -12.26
C ILE A 91 11.88 4.51 -11.79
N VAL A 92 11.30 3.31 -11.77
CA VAL A 92 9.92 3.11 -11.33
C VAL A 92 9.79 3.43 -9.83
N GLY A 93 10.75 3.02 -9.01
CA GLY A 93 10.81 3.33 -7.58
C GLY A 93 10.86 4.83 -7.30
N LEU A 94 11.74 5.58 -7.99
CA LEU A 94 11.85 7.03 -7.83
C LEU A 94 10.60 7.75 -8.33
N THR A 95 10.02 7.30 -9.45
CA THR A 95 8.74 7.83 -9.96
C THR A 95 7.64 7.64 -8.93
N THR A 96 7.53 6.43 -8.36
CA THR A 96 6.57 6.12 -7.30
C THR A 96 6.79 7.00 -6.07
N PHE A 97 8.05 7.21 -5.67
CA PHE A 97 8.41 8.05 -4.54
C PHE A 97 7.96 9.50 -4.73
N VAL A 98 8.14 10.08 -5.92
CA VAL A 98 7.63 11.43 -6.24
C VAL A 98 6.10 11.48 -6.11
N LEU A 99 5.39 10.48 -6.63
CA LEU A 99 3.92 10.44 -6.53
C LEU A 99 3.46 10.38 -5.07
N VAL A 100 4.18 9.67 -4.19
CA VAL A 100 3.89 9.57 -2.76
C VAL A 100 3.97 10.93 -2.04
N PHE A 101 4.77 11.88 -2.50
CA PHE A 101 4.76 13.26 -1.98
C PHE A 101 3.64 14.12 -2.56
N ILE A 102 3.25 13.89 -3.81
CA ILE A 102 2.12 14.58 -4.44
C ILE A 102 0.80 14.17 -3.74
N GLN A 103 0.69 12.92 -3.28
CA GLN A 103 -0.52 12.37 -2.66
C GLN A 103 -1.06 13.20 -1.47
N PRO A 104 -0.28 13.49 -0.41
CA PRO A 104 -0.74 14.33 0.70
C PRO A 104 -1.14 15.74 0.27
N ILE A 105 -0.43 16.36 -0.67
CA ILE A 105 -0.73 17.71 -1.16
C ILE A 105 -2.13 17.73 -1.80
N LEU A 106 -2.40 16.75 -2.68
CA LEU A 106 -3.71 16.60 -3.31
C LEU A 106 -4.81 16.25 -2.29
N GLY A 107 -4.50 15.41 -1.29
CA GLY A 107 -5.46 14.94 -0.29
C GLY A 107 -5.81 15.98 0.78
N LEU A 108 -4.93 16.95 1.04
CA LEU A 108 -5.13 18.04 2.00
C LEU A 108 -5.73 19.30 1.37
N ALA A 109 -5.57 19.49 0.05
CA ALA A 109 -6.17 20.61 -0.64
C ALA A 109 -7.72 20.55 -0.53
N SER A 110 -8.33 21.67 -0.14
CA SER A 110 -9.78 21.78 0.09
C SER A 110 -10.36 22.99 -0.64
N PRO A 111 -10.55 22.92 -1.97
CA PRO A 111 -11.16 24.00 -2.73
C PRO A 111 -12.57 24.34 -2.21
N GLY A 112 -12.95 25.62 -2.16
CA GLY A 112 -14.29 26.03 -1.71
C GLY A 112 -15.40 25.66 -2.70
N GLN A 113 -15.09 25.59 -3.99
CA GLN A 113 -16.08 25.38 -5.06
C GLN A 113 -16.34 23.88 -5.34
N PRO A 114 -17.57 23.44 -5.68
CA PRO A 114 -17.89 22.03 -5.90
C PRO A 114 -17.14 21.35 -7.05
N GLN A 115 -17.01 22.02 -8.20
CA GLN A 115 -16.38 21.44 -9.40
C GLN A 115 -14.86 21.20 -9.19
N PRO A 116 -14.05 22.16 -8.72
CA PRO A 116 -12.66 21.92 -8.37
C PRO A 116 -12.47 20.83 -7.31
N ARG A 117 -13.37 20.72 -6.31
CA ARG A 117 -13.36 19.62 -5.33
C ARG A 117 -13.54 18.26 -5.99
N ALA A 118 -14.44 18.14 -6.96
CA ALA A 118 -14.67 16.90 -7.69
C ALA A 118 -13.44 16.51 -8.54
N VAL A 119 -12.85 17.47 -9.25
CA VAL A 119 -11.62 17.25 -10.03
C VAL A 119 -10.48 16.82 -9.12
N LEU A 120 -10.24 17.52 -8.02
CA LEU A 120 -9.17 17.19 -7.08
C LEU A 120 -9.34 15.79 -6.48
N ARG A 121 -10.57 15.41 -6.11
CA ARG A 121 -10.89 14.06 -5.63
C ARG A 121 -10.62 12.99 -6.69
N PHE A 122 -10.94 13.28 -7.95
CA PHE A 122 -10.66 12.38 -9.06
C PHE A 122 -9.15 12.24 -9.30
N VAL A 123 -8.42 13.35 -9.37
CA VAL A 123 -6.97 13.36 -9.57
C VAL A 123 -6.26 12.67 -8.41
N HIS A 124 -6.62 12.98 -7.15
CA HIS A 124 -6.09 12.30 -5.97
C HIS A 124 -6.28 10.78 -6.07
N ALA A 125 -7.50 10.34 -6.41
CA ALA A 125 -7.78 8.93 -6.59
C ALA A 125 -6.96 8.31 -7.73
N LEU A 126 -6.91 8.95 -8.90
CA LEU A 126 -6.17 8.45 -10.07
C LEU A 126 -4.68 8.30 -9.76
N VAL A 127 -4.04 9.36 -9.26
CA VAL A 127 -2.62 9.33 -8.91
C VAL A 127 -2.36 8.29 -7.82
N GLY A 128 -3.31 8.07 -6.90
CA GLY A 128 -3.17 7.10 -5.81
C GLY A 128 -3.18 5.66 -6.31
N HIS A 129 -4.08 5.34 -7.24
CA HIS A 129 -4.11 4.01 -7.88
C HIS A 129 -2.87 3.80 -8.76
N THR A 130 -2.42 4.82 -9.50
CA THR A 130 -1.19 4.74 -10.29
C THR A 130 0.02 4.48 -9.39
N ALA A 131 0.16 5.21 -8.28
CA ALA A 131 1.25 5.00 -7.33
C ALA A 131 1.25 3.57 -6.75
N TYR A 132 0.08 3.02 -6.42
CA TYR A 132 -0.01 1.64 -5.96
C TYR A 132 0.43 0.62 -7.03
N ILE A 133 -0.05 0.75 -8.27
CA ILE A 133 0.31 -0.15 -9.37
C ILE A 133 1.82 -0.10 -9.62
N LEU A 134 2.40 1.11 -9.66
CA LEU A 134 3.84 1.28 -9.82
C LEU A 134 4.61 0.69 -8.65
N ALA A 135 4.17 0.88 -7.40
CA ALA A 135 4.82 0.31 -6.23
C ALA A 135 4.85 -1.22 -6.25
N VAL A 136 3.71 -1.85 -6.53
CA VAL A 136 3.62 -3.32 -6.65
C VAL A 136 4.52 -3.81 -7.78
N THR A 137 4.42 -3.20 -8.96
CA THR A 137 5.30 -3.52 -10.10
C THR A 137 6.77 -3.38 -9.72
N ASN A 138 7.12 -2.32 -8.99
CA ASN A 138 8.49 -2.06 -8.56
C ASN A 138 9.02 -3.12 -7.60
N MET A 139 8.17 -3.69 -6.73
CA MET A 139 8.55 -4.81 -5.88
C MET A 139 8.91 -6.06 -6.70
N PHE A 140 8.11 -6.39 -7.73
CA PHE A 140 8.43 -7.49 -8.64
C PHE A 140 9.74 -7.24 -9.40
N LEU A 141 9.98 -6.00 -9.85
CA LEU A 141 11.26 -5.62 -10.46
C LEU A 141 12.42 -5.78 -9.46
N GLY A 142 12.22 -5.43 -8.20
CA GLY A 142 13.23 -5.53 -7.13
C GLY A 142 13.64 -6.97 -6.84
N VAL A 143 12.69 -7.92 -6.83
CA VAL A 143 13.01 -9.36 -6.69
C VAL A 143 13.87 -9.87 -7.85
N GLY A 144 13.72 -9.30 -9.04
CA GLY A 144 14.48 -9.68 -10.22
C GLY A 144 15.90 -9.13 -10.28
N LEU A 145 16.29 -8.25 -9.35
CA LEU A 145 17.65 -7.71 -9.29
C LEU A 145 18.61 -8.73 -8.70
N GLN A 146 19.71 -8.99 -9.41
CA GLN A 146 20.77 -9.86 -8.92
C GLN A 146 21.39 -9.31 -7.63
N GLU A 147 21.48 -7.98 -7.52
CA GLU A 147 22.04 -7.28 -6.36
C GLU A 147 21.15 -7.36 -5.11
N ALA A 148 19.85 -7.66 -5.28
CA ALA A 148 18.95 -7.91 -4.15
C ALA A 148 19.21 -9.30 -3.52
N ARG A 149 19.74 -10.25 -4.32
CA ARG A 149 20.02 -11.64 -3.92
C ARG A 149 18.83 -12.36 -3.30
N ILE A 150 17.60 -11.99 -3.64
CA ILE A 150 16.37 -12.58 -3.09
C ILE A 150 15.96 -13.81 -3.92
N SER A 151 15.62 -14.90 -3.25
CA SER A 151 15.10 -16.11 -3.91
C SER A 151 13.79 -15.85 -4.68
N SER A 152 13.63 -16.53 -5.83
CA SER A 152 12.46 -16.43 -6.71
C SER A 152 11.13 -16.80 -6.03
N VAL A 153 11.18 -17.52 -4.90
CA VAL A 153 10.00 -17.79 -4.05
C VAL A 153 9.32 -16.49 -3.61
N MET A 154 10.07 -15.39 -3.47
CA MET A 154 9.53 -14.07 -3.13
C MET A 154 8.47 -13.60 -4.14
N TYR A 155 8.58 -13.98 -5.42
CA TYR A 155 7.53 -13.68 -6.41
C TYR A 155 6.17 -14.25 -6.00
N GLY A 156 6.15 -15.48 -5.50
CA GLY A 156 4.94 -16.13 -5.02
C GLY A 156 4.40 -15.47 -3.75
N LEU A 157 5.28 -15.06 -2.83
CA LEU A 157 4.87 -14.38 -1.59
C LEU A 157 4.25 -13.00 -1.86
N LEU A 158 4.86 -12.22 -2.75
CA LEU A 158 4.32 -10.93 -3.21
C LEU A 158 3.01 -11.12 -3.98
N ALA A 159 2.96 -12.09 -4.90
CA ALA A 159 1.75 -12.40 -5.66
C ALA A 159 0.59 -12.86 -4.77
N GLY A 160 0.87 -13.65 -3.73
CA GLY A 160 -0.13 -14.08 -2.76
C GLY A 160 -0.71 -12.92 -1.95
N ALA A 161 0.14 -12.00 -1.48
CA ALA A 161 -0.31 -10.79 -0.79
C ALA A 161 -1.16 -9.89 -1.69
N LEU A 162 -0.75 -9.72 -2.96
CA LEU A 162 -1.51 -9.00 -3.97
C LEU A 162 -2.86 -9.70 -4.24
N ALA A 163 -2.88 -11.02 -4.38
CA ALA A 163 -4.08 -11.80 -4.61
C ALA A 163 -5.08 -11.63 -3.46
N ILE A 164 -4.64 -11.67 -2.19
CA ILE A 164 -5.48 -11.39 -1.02
C ILE A 164 -6.10 -9.99 -1.11
N HIS A 165 -5.30 -8.99 -1.45
CA HIS A 165 -5.80 -7.62 -1.58
C HIS A 165 -6.85 -7.50 -2.70
N VAL A 166 -6.59 -8.08 -3.87
CA VAL A 166 -7.52 -8.10 -5.00
C VAL A 166 -8.81 -8.84 -4.64
N LEU A 167 -8.72 -10.01 -4.01
CA LEU A 167 -9.89 -10.79 -3.57
C LEU A 167 -10.75 -10.00 -2.57
N ALA A 168 -10.11 -9.32 -1.61
CA ALA A 168 -10.82 -8.45 -0.68
C ALA A 168 -11.56 -7.33 -1.43
N HIS A 169 -10.91 -6.67 -2.40
CA HIS A 169 -11.54 -5.66 -3.25
C HIS A 169 -12.73 -6.21 -4.03
N VAL A 170 -12.65 -7.43 -4.58
CA VAL A 170 -13.78 -8.09 -5.25
C VAL A 170 -14.94 -8.27 -4.28
N VAL A 171 -14.70 -8.83 -3.10
CA VAL A 171 -15.74 -9.01 -2.06
C VAL A 171 -16.36 -7.66 -1.67
N PHE A 172 -15.56 -6.62 -1.45
CA PHE A 172 -16.09 -5.29 -1.13
C PHE A 172 -16.92 -4.67 -2.25
N ASN A 173 -16.54 -4.86 -3.53
CA ASN A 173 -17.35 -4.38 -4.65
C ASN A 173 -18.68 -5.14 -4.73
N VAL A 174 -18.70 -6.45 -4.46
CA VAL A 174 -19.95 -7.23 -4.36
C VAL A 174 -20.83 -6.69 -3.23
N LEU A 175 -20.26 -6.44 -2.04
CA LEU A 175 -21.00 -5.86 -0.91
C LEU A 175 -21.54 -4.45 -1.22
N GLU A 176 -20.78 -3.62 -1.94
CA GLU A 176 -21.23 -2.30 -2.38
C GLU A 176 -22.39 -2.41 -3.38
N TYR A 177 -22.28 -3.30 -4.38
CA TYR A 177 -23.34 -3.57 -5.34
C TYR A 177 -24.63 -4.04 -4.66
N LEU A 178 -24.53 -4.99 -3.72
CA LEU A 178 -25.67 -5.47 -2.94
C LEU A 178 -26.27 -4.37 -2.06
N ALA A 179 -25.45 -3.50 -1.48
CA ALA A 179 -25.91 -2.36 -0.69
C ALA A 179 -26.67 -1.34 -1.54
N VAL A 180 -26.21 -1.04 -2.76
CA VAL A 180 -26.91 -0.17 -3.70
C VAL A 180 -28.23 -0.78 -4.14
N ARG A 181 -28.25 -2.08 -4.48
CA ARG A 181 -29.46 -2.80 -4.90
C ARG A 181 -30.54 -2.86 -3.81
N LYS A 182 -30.15 -2.99 -2.54
CA LYS A 182 -31.08 -3.01 -1.40
C LYS A 182 -31.77 -1.65 -1.17
N GLY A 183 -31.22 -0.57 -1.72
CA GLY A 183 -31.70 0.78 -1.51
C GLY A 183 -31.16 1.44 -0.22
N PRO A 184 -31.26 2.77 -0.12
CA PRO A 184 -30.76 3.52 1.02
C PRO A 184 -31.56 3.22 2.29
N HIS A 185 -30.86 3.11 3.42
CA HIS A 185 -31.50 3.25 4.71
C HIS A 185 -31.83 4.72 4.94
N LEU A 186 -33.09 5.03 5.28
CA LEU A 186 -33.58 6.40 5.51
C LEU A 186 -33.13 7.01 6.86
N ASP A 187 -32.20 6.35 7.57
CA ASP A 187 -31.75 6.76 8.91
C ASP A 187 -30.27 7.17 8.85
N ALA A 188 -30.00 8.46 9.02
CA ALA A 188 -28.65 9.02 9.00
C ALA A 188 -27.78 8.50 10.15
N ASN A 189 -28.42 8.03 11.23
CA ASN A 189 -27.75 7.51 12.42
C ASN A 189 -27.63 5.97 12.38
N LYS A 190 -27.62 5.36 11.20
CA LYS A 190 -27.33 3.94 11.04
C LYS A 190 -26.29 3.71 9.96
N ASP A 191 -25.42 2.73 10.21
CA ASP A 191 -24.49 2.28 9.18
C ASP A 191 -25.27 1.74 7.97
N GLY A 192 -24.70 1.89 6.78
CA GLY A 192 -25.32 1.42 5.55
C GLY A 192 -25.52 -0.10 5.52
N SER A 193 -26.38 -0.55 4.61
CA SER A 193 -26.59 -1.98 4.32
C SER A 193 -25.26 -2.73 4.20
N PHE A 194 -25.20 -3.93 4.78
CA PHE A 194 -24.02 -4.81 4.80
C PHE A 194 -22.79 -4.26 5.55
N ALA A 195 -22.92 -3.22 6.38
CA ALA A 195 -21.81 -2.69 7.18
C ALA A 195 -21.13 -3.74 8.08
N ARG A 196 -21.89 -4.66 8.67
CA ARG A 196 -21.32 -5.79 9.45
C ARG A 196 -20.38 -6.64 8.58
N TRP A 197 -20.84 -7.04 7.40
CA TRP A 197 -20.04 -7.81 6.43
C TRP A 197 -18.81 -7.05 5.95
N ARG A 198 -18.91 -5.74 5.72
CA ARG A 198 -17.74 -4.91 5.40
C ARG A 198 -16.71 -4.94 6.53
N LYS A 199 -17.13 -4.71 7.79
CA LYS A 199 -16.23 -4.76 8.96
C LYS A 199 -15.56 -6.13 9.10
N THR A 200 -16.32 -7.22 8.99
CA THR A 200 -15.76 -8.58 9.05
C THR A 200 -14.76 -8.84 7.91
N THR A 201 -15.09 -8.43 6.68
CA THR A 201 -14.18 -8.57 5.52
C THR A 201 -12.88 -7.79 5.73
N LEU A 202 -12.95 -6.58 6.27
CA LEU A 202 -11.76 -5.79 6.61
C LEU A 202 -10.90 -6.48 7.67
N MET A 203 -11.52 -7.06 8.70
CA MET A 203 -10.79 -7.81 9.71
C MET A 203 -10.07 -9.03 9.11
N MET A 204 -10.74 -9.79 8.26
CA MET A 204 -10.13 -10.93 7.56
C MET A 204 -8.95 -10.48 6.68
N GLN A 205 -9.16 -9.43 5.89
CA GLN A 205 -8.12 -8.85 5.04
C GLN A 205 -6.92 -8.38 5.88
N MET A 206 -7.15 -7.70 7.01
CA MET A 206 -6.09 -7.21 7.88
C MET A 206 -5.27 -8.36 8.47
N ILE A 207 -5.93 -9.41 8.96
CA ILE A 207 -5.24 -10.61 9.50
C ILE A 207 -4.43 -11.30 8.41
N ALA A 208 -5.02 -11.49 7.22
CA ALA A 208 -4.35 -12.14 6.10
C ALA A 208 -3.14 -11.34 5.60
N LEU A 209 -3.29 -10.03 5.40
CA LEU A 209 -2.19 -9.15 5.01
C LEU A 209 -1.11 -9.07 6.09
N TYR A 210 -1.47 -9.06 7.38
CA TYR A 210 -0.51 -9.10 8.47
C TYR A 210 0.32 -10.39 8.44
N ALA A 211 -0.34 -11.55 8.35
CA ALA A 211 0.33 -12.85 8.27
C ALA A 211 1.26 -12.94 7.05
N PHE A 212 0.80 -12.51 5.87
CA PHE A 212 1.64 -12.46 4.67
C PHE A 212 2.80 -11.47 4.81
N THR A 213 2.59 -10.31 5.42
CA THR A 213 3.65 -9.32 5.66
C THR A 213 4.72 -9.91 6.56
N ILE A 214 4.36 -10.56 7.67
CA ILE A 214 5.31 -11.25 8.54
C ILE A 214 6.05 -12.34 7.77
N GLY A 215 5.35 -13.15 6.96
CA GLY A 215 5.97 -14.18 6.12
C GLY A 215 6.99 -13.61 5.14
N ASN A 216 6.65 -12.53 4.43
CA ASN A 216 7.56 -11.84 3.51
C ASN A 216 8.78 -11.25 4.23
N VAL A 217 8.57 -10.61 5.39
CA VAL A 217 9.68 -10.07 6.19
C VAL A 217 10.58 -11.20 6.67
N VAL A 218 10.04 -12.22 7.32
CA VAL A 218 10.84 -13.38 7.78
C VAL A 218 11.62 -14.02 6.64
N PHE A 219 11.03 -14.10 5.44
CA PHE A 219 11.70 -14.62 4.25
C PHE A 219 12.92 -13.77 3.85
N VAL A 220 12.76 -12.44 3.75
CA VAL A 220 13.86 -11.49 3.44
C VAL A 220 15.05 -11.63 4.41
N TRP A 221 14.80 -12.04 5.65
CA TRP A 221 15.83 -12.17 6.68
C TRP A 221 16.37 -13.61 6.87
N ARG A 222 15.74 -14.63 6.29
CA ARG A 222 16.14 -16.04 6.48
C ARG A 222 16.74 -16.72 5.26
N THR A 223 16.46 -16.25 4.05
CA THR A 223 16.79 -16.98 2.81
C THR A 223 17.79 -16.24 1.91
N THR A 224 18.51 -15.29 2.49
CA THR A 224 19.62 -14.56 1.88
C THR A 224 20.71 -14.40 2.90
#